data_AF-A0A846Q384-F1
#
_entry.id   AF-A0A846Q384-F1
#
_cell.length_a   1.000
_cell.length_b   1.000
_cell.length_c   1.000
_cell.angle_alpha   90.00
_cell.angle_beta   90.00
_cell.angle_gamma   90.00
#
_symmetry.space_group_name_H-M   'P 1'
#
loop_
_entity.id
_entity.type
_entity.pdbx_description
1 polymer ?
#
loop_
_entity_poly.entity_id
_entity_poly.type
_entity_poly.pdbx_seq_one_letter_code
_entity_poly.pdbx_strand_id
1 'polypeptide(L)'
;IKDKQRVDGRVRRAEEVEVEIGGDFEKVKKFWEQTSLVVDHLIEKEREVWDYRGLEITLDKVKNLGTFLELEGTEGAIEDAVVKLGLEKEPRIVEHYGQLVEKQAKN
;
A
#
# COMPACT_ATOMS: atom_id res chain seq x y z
N ILE A 1 -0.78 -8.09 -13.02
CA ILE A 1 0.63 -7.76 -13.34
C ILE A 1 1.49 -8.48 -12.31
N LYS A 2 2.50 -9.28 -12.70
CA LYS A 2 3.35 -9.96 -11.70
C LYS A 2 4.22 -8.90 -11.04
N ASP A 3 4.00 -8.67 -9.75
CA ASP A 3 4.78 -7.75 -8.93
C ASP A 3 6.24 -8.25 -8.90
N LYS A 4 7.11 -7.64 -9.72
CA LYS A 4 8.52 -8.03 -9.86
C LYS A 4 9.35 -7.30 -8.81
N GLN A 5 8.97 -7.44 -7.54
CA GLN A 5 9.56 -6.67 -6.47
C GLN A 5 9.90 -7.60 -5.31
N ARG A 6 11.19 -7.93 -5.21
CA ARG A 6 11.74 -8.63 -4.06
C ARG A 6 12.99 -7.90 -3.62
N VAL A 7 12.98 -7.40 -2.38
CA VAL A 7 14.21 -7.16 -1.64
C VAL A 7 14.03 -7.76 -0.26
N ASP A 8 14.84 -8.79 0.04
CA ASP A 8 15.17 -9.35 1.37
C ASP A 8 14.01 -9.92 2.23
N GLY A 9 12.77 -9.47 2.06
CA GLY A 9 11.66 -9.72 3.00
C GLY A 9 11.47 -8.57 4.02
N ARG A 10 12.28 -7.50 3.92
CA ARG A 10 12.22 -6.33 4.82
C ARG A 10 11.51 -5.12 4.23
N VAL A 11 11.68 -4.86 2.94
CA VAL A 11 11.19 -3.66 2.26
C VAL A 11 10.62 -4.04 0.90
N ARG A 12 9.43 -3.52 0.58
CA ARG A 12 8.84 -3.58 -0.77
C ARG A 12 9.35 -2.40 -1.59
N ARG A 13 9.71 -2.61 -2.86
CA ARG A 13 10.20 -1.55 -3.75
C ARG A 13 9.39 -1.51 -5.03
N ALA A 14 8.61 -0.44 -5.23
CA ALA A 14 7.75 -0.30 -6.41
C ALA A 14 8.11 0.84 -7.34
N GLU A 15 8.01 0.57 -8.65
CA GLU A 15 7.85 1.62 -9.66
C GLU A 15 6.37 1.97 -9.73
N GLU A 16 6.02 3.19 -9.37
CA GLU A 16 4.64 3.64 -9.31
C GLU A 16 4.42 4.80 -10.29
N VAL A 17 3.29 4.75 -10.98
CA VAL A 17 2.81 5.82 -11.87
C VAL A 17 1.42 6.19 -11.37
N GLU A 18 1.34 7.32 -10.68
CA GLU A 18 0.08 7.86 -10.17
C GLU A 18 -0.44 8.97 -11.07
N VAL A 19 -1.76 9.04 -11.22
CA VAL A 19 -2.45 10.10 -11.94
C VAL A 19 -3.59 10.62 -11.09
N GLU A 20 -3.60 11.92 -10.82
CA GLU A 20 -4.72 12.58 -10.17
C GLU A 20 -5.90 12.69 -11.14
N ILE A 21 -7.07 12.24 -10.70
CA ILE A 21 -8.33 12.39 -11.44
C ILE A 21 -9.07 13.59 -10.85
N GLY A 22 -8.95 14.76 -11.47
CA GLY A 22 -9.68 15.97 -11.06
C GLY A 22 -11.19 15.98 -11.37
N GLY A 23 -11.80 14.82 -11.59
CA GLY A 23 -13.15 14.67 -12.16
C GLY A 23 -13.99 13.57 -11.51
N ASP A 24 -15.00 13.11 -12.23
CA ASP A 24 -15.97 12.11 -11.77
C ASP A 24 -15.37 10.69 -11.78
N PHE A 25 -15.16 10.13 -10.59
CA PHE A 25 -14.63 8.79 -10.38
C PHE A 25 -15.43 7.72 -11.15
N GLU A 26 -16.76 7.78 -11.14
CA GLU A 26 -17.60 6.77 -11.79
C GLU A 26 -17.46 6.79 -13.32
N LYS A 27 -17.17 7.96 -13.90
CA LYS A 27 -16.88 8.06 -15.34
C LYS A 27 -15.54 7.42 -15.69
N VAL A 28 -14.51 7.64 -14.88
CA VAL A 28 -13.19 7.05 -15.12
C VAL A 28 -13.22 5.54 -14.92
N LYS A 29 -13.93 5.06 -13.89
CA LYS A 29 -14.16 3.63 -13.70
C LYS A 29 -14.82 3.00 -14.92
N LYS A 30 -15.90 3.60 -15.44
CA LYS A 30 -16.57 3.14 -16.68
C LYS A 30 -15.65 3.16 -17.88
N PHE A 31 -14.79 4.17 -18.02
CA PHE A 31 -13.80 4.24 -19.10
C PHE A 31 -12.87 3.02 -19.08
N TRP A 32 -12.31 2.66 -17.92
CA TRP A 32 -11.46 1.48 -17.78
C TRP A 32 -12.19 0.17 -18.04
N GLU A 33 -13.45 0.06 -17.61
CA GLU A 33 -14.30 -1.10 -17.91
C GLU A 33 -14.51 -1.29 -19.42
N GLN A 34 -14.59 -0.19 -20.20
CA GLN A 34 -14.66 -0.26 -21.67
C GLN A 34 -13.33 -0.68 -22.32
N THR A 35 -12.19 -0.50 -21.66
CA THR A 35 -10.89 -0.97 -22.17
C THR A 35 -10.60 -2.43 -21.83
N SER A 36 -11.62 -3.20 -21.42
CA SER A 36 -11.50 -4.60 -20.95
C SER A 36 -10.67 -4.77 -19.67
N LEU A 37 -10.40 -3.68 -18.94
CA LEU A 37 -9.87 -3.78 -17.59
C LEU A 37 -11.04 -4.02 -16.64
N VAL A 38 -10.88 -4.95 -15.71
CA VAL A 38 -11.89 -5.26 -14.70
C VAL A 38 -11.34 -4.92 -13.32
N VAL A 39 -12.24 -4.54 -12.42
CA VAL A 39 -11.88 -4.34 -11.01
C VAL A 39 -11.53 -5.70 -10.40
N ASP A 40 -10.27 -5.85 -10.00
CA ASP A 40 -9.75 -7.08 -9.38
C ASP A 40 -9.96 -7.08 -7.86
N HIS A 41 -9.69 -5.95 -7.21
CA HIS A 41 -9.91 -5.75 -5.77
C HIS A 41 -10.56 -4.40 -5.48
N LEU A 42 -11.46 -4.38 -4.50
CA LEU A 42 -11.98 -3.16 -3.89
C LEU A 42 -11.50 -3.12 -2.44
N ILE A 43 -10.58 -2.20 -2.13
CA ILE A 43 -10.01 -2.03 -0.79
C ILE A 43 -10.60 -0.77 -0.17
N GLU A 44 -11.37 -0.93 0.91
CA GLU A 44 -11.92 0.16 1.70
C GLU A 44 -11.03 0.37 2.94
N LYS A 45 -10.51 1.59 3.11
CA LYS A 45 -9.65 1.94 4.25
C LYS A 45 -9.81 3.40 4.67
N GLU A 46 -9.59 3.64 5.95
CA GLU A 46 -9.34 4.98 6.49
C GLU A 46 -7.84 5.16 6.66
N ARG A 47 -7.28 6.26 6.15
CA ARG A 47 -5.85 6.54 6.16
C ARG A 47 -5.58 7.88 6.84
N GLU A 48 -4.68 7.86 7.83
CA GLU A 48 -4.04 9.06 8.35
C GLU A 48 -2.62 9.15 7.77
N VAL A 49 -2.21 10.34 7.32
CA VAL A 49 -0.93 10.56 6.62
C VAL A 49 -0.12 11.62 7.35
N TRP A 50 1.17 11.35 7.54
CA TRP A 50 2.15 12.29 8.05
C TRP A 50 3.39 12.32 7.17
N ASP A 51 3.93 13.52 6.92
CA ASP A 51 5.28 13.67 6.40
C ASP A 51 6.26 13.88 7.56
N TYR A 52 7.31 13.07 7.61
CA TYR A 52 8.43 13.28 8.51
C TYR A 52 9.73 13.32 7.71
N ARG A 53 10.17 14.53 7.35
CA ARG A 53 11.45 14.77 6.64
C ARG A 53 11.51 14.04 5.30
N GLY A 54 10.40 14.00 4.56
CA GLY A 54 10.31 13.30 3.28
C GLY A 54 10.16 11.77 3.40
N LEU A 55 9.91 11.26 4.60
CA LEU A 55 9.34 9.93 4.81
C LEU A 55 7.83 10.10 5.01
N GLU A 56 7.04 9.46 4.15
CA GLU A 56 5.60 9.35 4.36
C GLU A 56 5.34 8.23 5.38
N ILE A 57 4.58 8.56 6.41
CA ILE A 57 4.12 7.63 7.43
C ILE A 57 2.61 7.56 7.28
N THR A 58 2.05 6.36 7.07
CA THR A 58 0.59 6.19 7.00
C THR A 58 0.10 5.19 8.02
N LEU A 59 -1.03 5.52 8.66
CA LEU A 59 -1.77 4.60 9.53
C LEU A 59 -3.08 4.24 8.83
N ASP A 60 -3.15 2.99 8.38
CA ASP A 60 -4.25 2.46 7.60
C ASP A 60 -5.13 1.56 8.45
N LYS A 61 -6.41 1.92 8.60
CA LYS A 61 -7.46 1.02 9.11
C LYS A 61 -8.16 0.40 7.91
N VAL A 62 -7.74 -0.81 7.55
CA VAL A 62 -8.24 -1.53 6.38
C VAL A 62 -9.39 -2.45 6.79
N LYS A 63 -10.54 -2.28 6.14
CA LYS A 63 -11.73 -3.06 6.41
C LYS A 63 -11.44 -4.55 6.26
N ASN A 64 -11.81 -5.34 7.28
CA ASN A 64 -11.60 -6.79 7.39
C ASN A 64 -10.15 -7.27 7.51
N LEU A 65 -9.13 -6.42 7.35
CA LEU A 65 -7.72 -6.80 7.50
C LEU A 65 -7.07 -6.29 8.79
N GLY A 66 -7.58 -5.20 9.38
CA GLY A 66 -7.05 -4.63 10.62
C GLY A 66 -6.32 -3.31 10.40
N THR A 67 -5.40 -2.99 11.30
CA THR A 67 -4.62 -1.74 11.27
C THR A 67 -3.18 -2.00 10.85
N PHE A 68 -2.66 -1.16 9.95
CA PHE A 68 -1.33 -1.26 9.39
C PHE A 68 -0.61 0.09 9.48
N LEU A 69 0.71 0.05 9.64
CA LEU A 69 1.58 1.21 9.53
C LEU A 69 2.44 1.03 8.28
N GLU A 70 2.40 1.98 7.35
CA GLU A 70 3.30 2.02 6.20
C GLU A 70 4.33 3.13 6.40
N LEU A 71 5.57 2.84 6.01
CA LEU A 71 6.67 3.79 5.95
C LEU A 71 7.15 3.80 4.50
N GLU A 72 6.96 4.92 3.82
CA GLU A 72 7.29 5.06 2.41
C GLU A 72 8.32 6.18 2.21
N GLY A 73 9.40 5.84 1.50
CA GLY A 73 10.49 6.75 1.22
C GLY A 73 11.78 5.99 0.93
N THR A 74 12.91 6.66 1.11
CA THR A 74 14.22 5.99 0.94
C THR A 74 14.44 4.92 2.02
N GLU A 75 15.17 3.86 1.67
CA GLU A 75 15.45 2.74 2.59
C GLU A 75 16.10 3.22 3.91
N GLY A 76 17.05 4.15 3.84
CA GLY A 76 17.68 4.72 5.05
C GLY A 76 16.72 5.52 5.93
N ALA A 77 15.73 6.20 5.34
CA ALA A 77 14.71 6.92 6.11
C ALA A 77 13.74 5.94 6.81
N ILE A 78 13.37 4.84 6.12
CA ILE A 78 12.56 3.77 6.68
C ILE A 78 13.29 3.11 7.86
N GLU A 79 14.57 2.77 7.71
CA GLU A 79 15.38 2.16 8.77
C GLU A 79 15.51 3.08 10.01
N ASP A 80 15.76 4.38 9.80
CA ASP A 80 15.80 5.36 10.89
C ASP A 80 14.45 5.47 11.62
N ALA A 81 13.34 5.50 10.88
CA ALA A 81 12.01 5.54 11.47
C ALA A 81 11.66 4.26 12.23
N VAL A 82 12.04 3.08 11.72
CA VAL A 82 11.87 1.80 12.42
C VAL A 82 12.52 1.83 13.80
N VAL A 83 13.74 2.34 13.91
CA VAL A 83 14.44 2.45 15.21
C VAL A 83 13.76 3.49 16.11
N LYS A 84 13.42 4.67 15.58
CA LYS A 84 12.79 5.75 16.37
C LYS A 84 11.41 5.39 16.90
N LEU A 85 10.65 4.62 16.14
CA LEU A 85 9.31 4.16 16.50
C LEU A 85 9.33 2.86 17.32
N GLY A 86 10.51 2.26 17.55
CA GLY A 86 10.65 1.02 18.33
C GLY A 86 10.05 -0.21 17.63
N LEU A 87 10.12 -0.26 16.30
CA LEU A 87 9.47 -1.27 15.45
C LEU A 87 10.43 -2.37 15.00
N GLU A 88 11.61 -2.52 15.61
CA GLU A 88 12.66 -3.42 15.13
C GLU A 88 12.26 -4.89 15.20
N LYS A 89 11.36 -5.24 16.12
CA LYS A 89 10.85 -6.61 16.33
C LYS A 89 9.50 -6.86 15.66
N GLU A 90 8.89 -5.82 15.09
CA GLU A 90 7.59 -5.94 14.45
C GLU A 90 7.72 -6.69 13.11
N PRO A 91 6.74 -7.55 12.77
CA PRO A 91 6.76 -8.30 11.53
C PRO A 91 6.71 -7.34 10.34
N ARG A 92 7.51 -7.64 9.30
CA ARG A 92 7.44 -6.93 8.02
C ARG A 92 6.44 -7.62 7.11
N ILE A 93 5.53 -6.83 6.56
CA ILE A 93 4.57 -7.28 5.56
C ILE A 93 5.00 -6.64 4.25
N VAL A 94 5.35 -7.47 3.27
CA VAL A 94 5.82 -7.01 1.95
C VAL A 94 4.76 -7.20 0.87
N GLU A 95 3.66 -7.83 1.22
CA GLU A 95 2.47 -7.97 0.40
C GLU A 95 1.62 -6.71 0.42
N HIS A 96 1.04 -6.36 -0.72
CA HIS A 96 0.04 -5.29 -0.80
C HIS A 96 -1.33 -5.79 -0.31
N TYR A 97 -2.25 -4.87 0.06
CA TYR A 97 -3.55 -5.25 0.62
C TYR A 97 -4.37 -6.21 -0.23
N GLY A 98 -4.36 -6.07 -1.57
CA GLY A 98 -5.00 -7.04 -2.48
C GLY A 98 -4.54 -8.49 -2.23
N GLN A 99 -3.22 -8.73 -2.12
CA GLN A 99 -2.67 -10.05 -1.79
C GLN A 99 -3.08 -10.53 -0.39
N LEU A 100 -3.19 -9.62 0.57
CA LEU A 100 -3.64 -9.96 1.92
C LEU A 100 -5.12 -10.37 1.95
N VAL A 101 -5.98 -9.65 1.20
CA VAL A 101 -7.40 -10.01 1.02
C VAL A 101 -7.52 -11.39 0.38
N GLU A 102 -6.77 -11.67 -0.68
CA GLU A 102 -6.79 -12.99 -1.32
C GLU A 102 -6.38 -14.13 -0.38
N LYS A 103 -5.38 -13.89 0.48
CA LYS A 103 -4.94 -14.88 1.48
C LYS A 103 -6.00 -15.12 2.54
N GLN A 104 -6.69 -14.07 2.99
CA GLN A 104 -7.76 -14.19 3.97
C GLN A 104 -8.96 -14.97 3.41
N ALA A 105 -9.33 -14.73 2.15
CA ALA A 105 -10.47 -15.40 1.50
C ALA A 105 -10.26 -16.90 1.19
N LYS A 106 -9.01 -17.40 1.28
CA LYS A 106 -8.64 -18.80 1.03
C LYS A 106 -8.58 -19.65 2.32
N ASN A 107 -8.75 -19.03 3.48
CA ASN A 107 -8.79 -19.68 4.80
C ASN A 107 -10.22 -19.76 5.32
#